data_AF-A0A668TWB5-F1
#
_entry.id   AF-A0A668TWB5-F1
#
_cell.length_a   1.000
_cell.length_b   1.000
_cell.length_c   1.000
_cell.angle_alpha   90.00
_cell.angle_beta   90.00
_cell.angle_gamma   90.00
#
_symmetry.space_group_name_H-M   'P 1'
#
loop_
_entity.id
_entity.type
_entity.pdbx_description
1 polymer ?
#
loop_
_entity_poly.entity_id
_entity_poly.type
_entity_poly.pdbx_seq_one_letter_code
_entity_poly.pdbx_strand_id
1 'polypeptide(L)'
;MKTVIVAVLVLLVISQSEALKCYCGGLRHCPNSVETCHGFNNVCTSAIIYAGSTPRYFKGCMKSNDCRIMNQPGVSSATCCSTDLCNR
;
A
#
# COMPACT_ATOMS: atom_id res chain seq x y z
N MET A 1 -21.82 30.98 11.51
CA MET A 1 -21.33 29.87 12.36
C MET A 1 -21.64 28.50 11.75
N LYS A 2 -22.89 28.19 11.37
CA LYS A 2 -23.27 26.89 10.77
C LYS A 2 -22.55 26.55 9.45
N THR A 3 -22.34 27.53 8.57
CA THR A 3 -21.69 27.34 7.26
C THR A 3 -20.19 26.98 7.37
N VAL A 4 -19.51 27.52 8.36
CA VAL A 4 -18.07 27.24 8.61
C VAL A 4 -17.89 25.80 9.06
N ILE A 5 -18.76 25.31 9.94
CA ILE A 5 -18.75 23.91 10.41
C ILE A 5 -18.97 22.95 9.24
N VAL A 6 -19.93 23.25 8.35
CA VAL A 6 -20.19 22.43 7.16
C VAL A 6 -18.99 22.41 6.22
N ALA A 7 -18.37 23.57 5.95
CA ALA A 7 -17.19 23.64 5.09
C ALA A 7 -16.00 22.84 5.66
N VAL A 8 -15.75 22.93 6.97
CA VAL A 8 -14.69 22.15 7.64
C VAL A 8 -14.97 20.65 7.59
N LEU A 9 -16.22 20.23 7.82
CA LEU A 9 -16.61 18.82 7.73
C LEU A 9 -16.44 18.28 6.30
N VAL A 10 -16.81 19.05 5.28
CA VAL A 10 -16.63 18.66 3.87
C VAL A 10 -15.14 18.52 3.53
N LEU A 11 -14.30 19.47 3.97
CA LEU A 11 -12.85 19.39 3.76
C LEU A 11 -12.23 18.16 4.43
N LEU A 12 -12.60 17.87 5.68
CA LEU A 12 -12.11 16.69 6.40
C LEU A 12 -12.50 15.38 5.71
N VAL A 13 -13.72 15.28 5.19
CA VAL A 13 -14.19 14.10 4.44
C VAL A 13 -13.42 13.94 3.13
N ILE A 14 -13.12 15.03 2.43
CA ILE A 14 -12.35 15.00 1.17
C ILE A 14 -10.88 14.63 1.44
N SER A 15 -10.24 15.21 2.46
CA SER A 15 -8.85 14.89 2.81
C SER A 15 -8.67 13.43 3.23
N GLN A 16 -9.69 12.81 3.84
CA GLN A 16 -9.68 11.39 4.20
C GLN A 16 -9.91 10.45 3.00
N SER A 17 -10.27 11.00 1.84
CA SER A 17 -10.63 10.23 0.63
C SER A 17 -9.52 10.16 -0.42
N GLU A 18 -8.36 10.76 -0.19
CA GLU A 18 -7.21 10.57 -1.08
C GLU A 18 -6.75 9.12 -1.00
N ALA A 19 -6.93 8.40 -2.11
CA ALA A 19 -6.55 7.01 -2.23
C ALA A 19 -5.02 6.89 -2.29
N LEU A 20 -4.44 6.17 -1.32
CA LEU A 20 -3.02 5.89 -1.21
C LEU A 20 -2.42 5.41 -2.55
N LYS A 21 -1.30 5.97 -2.97
CA LYS A 21 -0.58 5.55 -4.18
C LYS A 21 0.67 4.77 -3.81
N CYS A 22 0.92 3.66 -4.50
CA CYS A 22 2.07 2.80 -4.25
C CYS A 22 2.80 2.44 -5.54
N TYR A 23 4.10 2.18 -5.45
CA TYR A 23 4.81 1.54 -6.55
C TYR A 23 4.30 0.11 -6.73
N CYS A 24 4.13 -0.31 -7.98
CA CYS A 24 3.81 -1.68 -8.34
C CYS A 24 4.87 -2.28 -9.25
N GLY A 25 5.11 -3.58 -9.10
CA GLY A 25 5.96 -4.35 -10.00
C GLY A 25 6.49 -5.65 -9.40
N GLY A 26 7.52 -6.20 -10.03
CA GLY A 26 8.07 -7.51 -9.70
C GLY A 26 7.14 -8.62 -10.19
N LEU A 27 6.77 -9.56 -9.31
CA LEU A 27 5.81 -10.62 -9.65
C LEU A 27 4.38 -10.12 -9.83
N ARG A 28 4.07 -8.91 -9.37
CA ARG A 28 2.73 -8.33 -9.48
C ARG A 28 2.60 -7.69 -10.87
N HIS A 29 1.61 -8.14 -11.64
CA HIS A 29 1.31 -7.55 -12.94
C HIS A 29 0.51 -6.26 -12.75
N CYS A 30 1.07 -5.14 -13.19
CA CYS A 30 0.44 -3.83 -13.11
C CYS A 30 0.57 -3.11 -14.46
N PRO A 31 -0.47 -2.37 -14.89
CA PRO A 31 -0.44 -1.62 -16.14
C PRO A 31 0.54 -0.45 -16.10
N ASN A 32 0.82 0.08 -14.90
CA ASN A 32 1.76 1.17 -14.66
C ASN A 32 2.67 0.84 -13.46
N SER A 33 3.80 1.55 -13.36
CA SER A 33 4.73 1.42 -12.22
C SER A 33 4.19 1.99 -10.90
N VAL A 34 3.06 2.70 -10.96
CA VAL A 34 2.34 3.24 -9.80
C VAL A 34 0.87 2.81 -9.92
N GLU A 35 0.33 2.30 -8.82
CA GLU A 35 -1.09 1.97 -8.69
C GLU A 35 -1.74 2.78 -7.56
N THR A 36 -3.02 3.09 -7.74
CA THR A 36 -3.85 3.68 -6.70
C THR A 36 -4.48 2.55 -5.90
N CYS A 37 -4.36 2.59 -4.57
CA CYS A 37 -4.93 1.60 -3.70
C CYS A 37 -6.44 1.80 -3.54
N HIS A 38 -7.18 0.70 -3.52
CA HIS A 38 -8.63 0.71 -3.41
C HIS A 38 -9.11 -0.21 -2.28
N GLY A 39 -10.28 0.11 -1.73
CA GLY A 39 -10.94 -0.70 -0.69
C GLY A 39 -10.10 -0.81 0.58
N PHE A 40 -9.85 -2.04 1.03
CA PHE A 40 -9.11 -2.32 2.27
C PHE A 40 -7.59 -2.37 2.12
N ASN A 41 -7.07 -2.14 0.90
CA ASN A 41 -5.63 -2.15 0.67
C ASN A 41 -5.04 -0.80 1.15
N ASN A 42 -4.80 -0.70 2.44
CA ASN A 42 -4.47 0.55 3.11
C ASN A 42 -2.96 0.76 3.36
N VAL A 43 -2.11 -0.10 2.80
CA VAL A 43 -0.65 0.03 2.88
C VAL A 43 0.00 -0.25 1.53
N CYS A 44 1.13 0.39 1.29
CA CYS A 44 2.08 -0.02 0.28
C CYS A 44 2.96 -1.14 0.83
N THR A 45 3.20 -2.17 0.02
CA THR A 45 4.06 -3.29 0.35
C THR A 45 5.25 -3.33 -0.59
N SER A 46 6.42 -3.67 -0.04
CA SER A 46 7.54 -4.23 -0.77
C SER A 46 7.93 -5.55 -0.10
N ALA A 47 7.89 -6.65 -0.86
CA ALA A 47 8.16 -7.97 -0.32
C ALA A 47 9.21 -8.71 -1.15
N ILE A 48 10.02 -9.51 -0.46
CA ILE A 48 11.02 -10.42 -1.00
C ILE A 48 10.66 -11.82 -0.51
N ILE A 49 10.56 -12.77 -1.43
CA ILE A 49 10.27 -14.17 -1.20
C ILE A 49 11.56 -14.95 -1.43
N TYR A 50 12.05 -15.60 -0.37
CA TYR A 50 13.27 -16.41 -0.40
C TYR A 50 12.99 -17.89 -0.73
N ALA A 51 11.72 -18.28 -0.84
CA ALA A 51 11.33 -19.63 -1.24
C ALA A 51 11.76 -19.93 -2.70
N GLY A 52 12.66 -20.91 -2.86
CA GLY A 52 13.18 -21.37 -4.16
C GLY A 52 14.67 -21.10 -4.34
N SER A 53 15.19 -21.35 -5.54
CA SER A 53 16.62 -21.16 -5.87
C SER A 53 17.01 -19.69 -6.08
N THR A 54 16.05 -18.83 -6.43
CA THR A 54 16.27 -17.42 -6.73
C THR A 54 15.26 -16.56 -5.96
N PRO A 55 15.69 -15.55 -5.18
CA PRO A 55 14.79 -14.63 -4.51
C PRO A 55 13.89 -13.93 -5.51
N ARG A 56 12.60 -13.86 -5.21
CA ARG A 56 11.61 -13.12 -6.00
C ARG A 56 11.14 -11.92 -5.21
N TYR A 57 10.68 -10.88 -5.89
CA TYR A 57 10.17 -9.69 -5.22
C TYR A 57 8.87 -9.21 -5.86
N PHE A 58 8.08 -8.48 -5.09
CA PHE A 58 6.95 -7.74 -5.62
C PHE A 58 6.67 -6.48 -4.82
N LYS A 59 5.98 -5.53 -5.47
CA LYS A 59 5.52 -4.28 -4.87
C LYS A 59 4.06 -4.06 -5.23
N GLY A 60 3.34 -3.37 -4.36
CA GLY A 60 1.96 -2.93 -4.64
C GLY A 60 1.15 -2.62 -3.39
N CYS A 61 -0.15 -2.44 -3.60
CA CYS A 61 -1.15 -2.22 -2.56
C CYS A 61 -1.52 -3.55 -1.86
N MET A 62 -1.65 -3.50 -0.53
CA MET A 62 -2.00 -4.66 0.30
C MET A 62 -2.78 -4.22 1.54
N LYS A 63 -3.46 -5.17 2.19
CA LYS A 63 -4.01 -4.97 3.53
C LYS A 63 -2.88 -4.97 4.56
N SER A 64 -2.93 -4.06 5.53
CA SER A 64 -1.96 -4.00 6.65
C SER A 64 -1.73 -5.36 7.35
N ASN A 65 -2.79 -6.13 7.60
CA ASN A 65 -2.68 -7.44 8.24
C ASN A 65 -1.97 -8.48 7.35
N ASP A 66 -2.26 -8.51 6.05
CA ASP A 66 -1.64 -9.46 5.11
C ASP A 66 -0.13 -9.19 5.00
N CYS A 67 0.27 -7.92 5.01
CA CYS A 67 1.67 -7.56 5.04
C CYS A 67 2.40 -8.08 6.28
N ARG A 68 1.77 -7.94 7.46
CA ARG A 68 2.33 -8.45 8.72
C ARG A 68 2.50 -9.97 8.68
N ILE A 69 1.51 -10.69 8.14
CA ILE A 69 1.54 -12.16 8.02
C ILE A 69 2.62 -12.62 7.03
N MET A 70 2.88 -11.82 5.99
CA MET A 70 3.88 -12.13 4.97
C MET A 70 5.32 -11.99 5.47
N ASN A 71 5.56 -11.23 6.54
CA ASN A 71 6.89 -11.10 7.11
C ASN A 71 7.23 -12.36 7.93
N GLN A 72 7.79 -13.37 7.27
CA GLN A 72 8.07 -14.70 7.82
C GLN A 72 9.57 -14.99 7.74
N PRO A 73 10.29 -14.90 8.89
CA PRO A 73 11.73 -15.14 8.91
C PRO A 73 12.11 -16.48 8.25
N GLY A 74 13.06 -16.43 7.32
CA GLY A 74 13.53 -17.60 6.57
C GLY A 74 12.71 -17.97 5.33
N VAL A 75 11.53 -17.37 5.13
CA VAL A 75 10.67 -17.62 3.95
C VAL A 75 10.45 -16.35 3.12
N SER A 76 10.13 -15.23 3.78
CA SER A 76 9.88 -13.95 3.12
C SER A 76 10.08 -12.76 4.07
N SER A 77 10.50 -11.63 3.50
CA SER A 77 10.55 -10.34 4.20
C SER A 77 9.57 -9.39 3.54
N ALA A 78 8.77 -8.68 4.33
CA ALA A 78 7.83 -7.69 3.83
C ALA A 78 7.93 -6.38 4.63
N THR A 79 8.02 -5.27 3.90
CA THR A 79 8.03 -3.91 4.45
C THR A 79 6.74 -3.22 4.05
N CYS A 80 6.08 -2.58 5.02
CA CYS A 80 4.84 -1.83 4.78
C CYS A 80 4.86 -0.44 5.35
N CYS A 81 4.17 0.45 4.64
CA CYS A 81 4.06 1.86 4.95
C CYS A 81 2.75 2.42 4.39
N SER A 82 2.27 3.53 4.97
CA SER A 82 0.94 4.12 4.70
C SER A 82 1.01 5.52 4.10
N THR A 83 2.13 5.86 3.47
CA THR A 83 2.33 7.15 2.81
C THR A 83 2.54 6.96 1.31
N ASP A 84 2.19 7.96 0.52
CA ASP A 84 2.29 7.85 -0.93
C ASP A 84 3.72 7.49 -1.38
N LEU A 85 3.80 6.48 -2.25
CA LEU A 85 5.01 6.01 -2.92
C LEU A 85 6.14 5.60 -1.95
N CYS A 86 5.80 5.22 -0.73
CA CYS A 86 6.78 4.90 0.31
C CYS A 86 7.52 3.57 0.11
N ASN A 87 7.03 2.69 -0.79
CA ASN A 87 7.58 1.36 -1.05
C ASN A 87 8.62 1.33 -2.20
N ARG A 88 9.58 2.26 -2.16
CA ARG A 88 10.59 2.44 -3.21
C ARG A 88 11.55 1.27 -3.36
#